data_AF-Q2S6L0-F1
#
_entry.id   AF-Q2S6L0-F1
#
_cell.length_a   1.000
_cell.length_b   1.000
_cell.length_c   1.000
_cell.angle_alpha   90.00
_cell.angle_beta   90.00
_cell.angle_gamma   90.00
#
_symmetry.space_group_name_H-M   'P 1'
#
loop_
_entity.id
_entity.type
_entity.pdbx_description
1 polymer ?
#
loop_
_entity_poly.entity_id
_entity_poly.type
_entity_poly.pdbx_seq_one_letter_code
_entity_poly.pdbx_strand_id
1 'polypeptide(L)' 'MSSTQIFQVIYALIAIFGASLTVIRLQAGDWLAALWPALIAGFCVYRLFTVTEE' A
#
# COMPACT_ATOMS: atom_id res chain seq x y z
N MET A 1 -22.35 -4.40 1.40
CA MET A 1 -21.01 -3.92 1.79
C MET A 1 -21.05 -2.41 1.71
N SER A 2 -20.67 -1.70 2.79
CA SER A 2 -20.63 -0.23 2.78
C SER A 2 -19.54 0.23 1.79
N SER A 3 -19.76 1.33 1.05
CA SER A 3 -18.75 1.89 0.14
C SER A 3 -17.39 2.10 0.82
N THR A 4 -17.38 2.53 2.09
CA THR A 4 -16.17 2.72 2.90
C THR A 4 -15.39 1.41 3.05
N GLN A 5 -16.09 0.31 3.26
CA GLN A 5 -15.51 -1.02 3.42
C GLN A 5 -14.88 -1.53 2.11
N ILE A 6 -15.48 -1.19 0.96
CA ILE A 6 -14.92 -1.51 -0.36
C ILE A 6 -13.62 -0.73 -0.58
N PHE A 7 -13.60 0.56 -0.26
CA PHE A 7 -12.39 1.38 -0.36
C PHE A 7 -11.27 0.89 0.58
N GLN A 8 -11.60 0.51 1.81
CA GLN A 8 -10.63 -0.10 2.73
C GLN A 8 -10.01 -1.37 2.15
N VAL A 9 -10.84 -2.27 1.59
CA VAL A 9 -10.33 -3.50 0.96
C VAL A 9 -9.40 -3.20 -0.21
N ILE A 10 -9.74 -2.22 -1.06
CA ILE A 10 -8.90 -1.80 -2.18
C ILE A 10 -7.56 -1.24 -1.67
N TYR A 11 -7.58 -0.35 -0.67
CA TYR A 11 -6.36 0.20 -0.09
C TYR A 11 -5.50 -0.88 0.57
N ALA A 12 -6.10 -1.85 1.26
CA ALA A 12 -5.39 -2.98 1.86
C ALA A 12 -4.71 -3.85 0.78
N LEU A 13 -5.41 -4.16 -0.31
CA LEU A 13 -4.84 -4.94 -1.42
C LEU A 13 -3.66 -4.22 -2.09
N ILE A 14 -3.80 -2.91 -2.34
CA ILE A 14 -2.73 -2.10 -2.93
C ILE A 14 -1.53 -2.02 -1.98
N ALA A 15 -1.77 -1.86 -0.67
CA ALA A 15 -0.71 -1.83 0.33
C ALA A 15 0.09 -3.15 0.37
N ILE A 16 -0.60 -4.30 0.39
CA ILE A 16 0.04 -5.63 0.38
C ILE A 16 0.85 -5.82 -0.90
N PHE A 17 0.27 -5.45 -2.05
CA PHE A 17 0.95 -5.58 -3.33
C PHE A 17 2.18 -4.66 -3.42
N GLY A 18 2.05 -3.39 -3.01
CA GLY A 18 3.15 -2.44 -2.98
C GLY A 18 4.28 -2.87 -2.04
N ALA A 19 3.96 -3.37 -0.85
CA ALA A 19 4.96 -3.92 0.06
C ALA A 19 5.70 -5.13 -0.55
N SER A 20 4.96 -6.03 -1.19
CA SER A 20 5.55 -7.20 -1.86
C SER A 20 6.50 -6.80 -2.99
N LEU A 21 6.09 -5.83 -3.81
CA LEU A 21 6.88 -5.33 -4.93
C LEU A 21 8.13 -4.58 -4.45
N THR A 22 8.01 -3.86 -3.32
CA THR A 22 9.16 -3.24 -2.63
C THR A 22 10.19 -4.29 -2.25
N VAL A 23 9.79 -5.38 -1.59
CA VAL A 23 10.70 -6.46 -1.18
C VAL A 23 11.40 -7.09 -2.38
N ILE A 24 10.66 -7.36 -3.47
CA ILE A 24 11.24 -7.93 -4.71
C ILE A 24 12.28 -6.98 -5.31
N ARG A 25 12.01 -5.66 -5.34
CA ARG A 25 12.94 -4.66 -5.88
C ARG A 25 14.18 -4.47 -5.02
N LEU A 26 14.02 -4.52 -3.70
CA LEU A 26 15.15 -4.52 -2.75
C LEU A 26 16.03 -5.77 -2.94
N GLN A 27 15.43 -6.94 -3.13
CA GLN A 27 16.17 -8.17 -3.42
C GLN A 27 16.91 -8.12 -4.76
N ALA A 28 16.36 -7.42 -5.76
CA ALA A 28 17.02 -7.18 -7.04
C ALA A 28 18.15 -6.14 -6.96
N GLY A 29 18.39 -5.54 -5.79
CA GLY A 29 19.41 -4.50 -5.58
C GLY A 29 19.02 -3.12 -6.11
N ASP A 30 17.77 -2.94 -6.55
CA ASP A 30 17.26 -1.69 -7.11
C ASP A 30 16.48 -0.90 -6.05
N TRP A 31 17.25 -0.26 -5.17
CA TRP A 31 16.76 0.48 -4.01
C TRP A 31 15.92 1.71 -4.39
N LEU A 32 16.24 2.37 -5.51
CA LEU A 32 15.50 3.54 -5.99
C LEU A 32 14.14 3.13 -6.56
N ALA A 33 14.09 2.05 -7.34
CA ALA A 33 12.82 1.52 -7.83
C ALA A 33 11.95 0.90 -6.72
N ALA A 34 12.55 0.45 -5.61
CA ALA A 34 11.83 -0.03 -4.43
C ALA A 34 11.15 1.10 -3.63
N LEU A 35 11.64 2.34 -3.76
CA LEU A 35 11.16 3.48 -2.97
C LEU A 35 9.73 3.89 -3.36
N TRP A 36 9.39 3.79 -4.64
CA TRP A 36 8.04 4.04 -5.17
C TRP A 36 6.96 3.11 -4.64
N PRO A 37 7.08 1.78 -4.78
CA PRO A 37 6.09 0.86 -4.22
C PRO A 37 6.02 0.95 -2.69
N ALA A 38 7.11 1.32 -2.01
CA ALA A 38 7.11 1.54 -0.56
C ALA A 38 6.27 2.75 -0.15
N LEU A 39 6.42 3.88 -0.85
CA LEU A 39 5.65 5.09 -0.60
C LEU A 39 4.16 4.89 -0.91
N ILE A 40 3.84 4.20 -2.00
CA ILE A 40 2.45 3.86 -2.35
C ILE A 40 1.84 2.97 -1.27
N ALA A 41 2.57 1.94 -0.82
CA ALA A 41 2.11 1.07 0.26
C ALA A 41 1.88 1.86 1.56
N GLY A 42 2.83 2.71 1.96
CA GLY A 42 2.72 3.57 3.13
C GLY A 42 1.52 4.52 3.07
N PHE A 43 1.28 5.14 1.90
CA PHE A 43 0.12 6.01 1.68
C PHE A 43 -1.20 5.24 1.78
N CYS A 44 -1.28 4.05 1.19
CA CYS A 44 -2.46 3.20 1.28
C CYS A 44 -2.73 2.74 2.71
N VAL A 45 -1.69 2.40 3.48
CA VAL A 45 -1.80 2.07 4.90
C VAL A 45 -2.30 3.28 5.70
N TYR A 46 -1.70 4.46 5.51
CA TYR A 46 -2.15 5.70 6.14
C TYR A 46 -3.64 5.94 5.87
N ARG A 47 -4.05 5.88 4.60
CA ARG A 47 -5.46 6.04 4.21
C ARG A 47 -6.35 4.99 4.84
N LEU A 48 -5.92 3.73 4.95
CA LEU A 48 -6.69 2.67 5.59
C LEU A 48 -7.04 3.03 7.05
N PHE A 49 -6.08 3.56 7.79
CA PHE A 49 -6.27 3.94 9.19
C PHE A 49 -7.09 5.23 9.34
N THR A 50 -6.90 6.22 8.46
CA THR A 50 -7.62 7.51 8.55
C THR A 50 -9.01 7.52 7.93
N VAL A 51 -9.34 6.59 7.01
CA VAL A 51 -10.68 6.55 6.37
C VAL A 51 -11.78 6.07 7.32
N THR A 52 -11.40 5.64 8.52
CA THR A 52 -12.31 5.16 9.57
C THR A 52 -12.71 6.29 10.54
N GLU A 53 -12.17 7.49 10.38
CA GLU A 53 -12.46 8.66 11.23
C GLU A 53 -13.65 9.52 10.74
N GLU A 54 -14.50 8.99 9.86
CA GLU A 54 -15.77 9.63 9.43
C GLU A 54 -16.99 9.03 10.14
#